data_AF-A0A520WG30-F1
#
_entry.id   AF-A0A520WG30-F1
#
_cell.length_a   1.000
_cell.length_b   1.000
_cell.length_c   1.000
_cell.angle_alpha   90.00
_cell.angle_beta   90.00
_cell.angle_gamma   90.00
#
_symmetry.space_group_name_H-M   'P 1'
#
loop_
_entity.id
_entity.type
_entity.pdbx_description
1 polymer ?
#
loop_
_entity_poly.entity_id
_entity_poly.type
_entity_poly.pdbx_seq_one_letter_code
_entity_poly.pdbx_strand_id
1 'polypeptide(L)'
;MSRFILSLIVSIIFLSCDTPFSTKPSNEETLFVVSHNYDQSPIYHKTAVEVSWSNITVENFKEFRIEKAKIIGDDYIWNDLARIIDSLETSYIDTLDDDGTFQYRVRIIDQRDQYRYELSEQFSVPNVSSLYIPDHYSDLETSYYTKFIDHGDSIVFRPGVYLGNHNLIDKNVVITSTHGPIITILSGINIRESVVTMNRGRLQNLGIQNGKGLAGGGIWAGGSVVISNCFIKSNIALEDPDANMQIYPSGHGGGVFITDTALVENCKILYNRARRGGGAVALDKFGVIRNCILFKNINDVAPSGEQEYSGGGIFVSDHSFGVTIQNCRLTRNRTENAGGGIYVDGLATITNCIMNYNYAKLGGGGISVGSGNSLNLENCTLYRNGSHNQYSKEYSVSAAGEINIINCIISRGDLIDPVNIKFYAMNSTYSLIREVTNSPATGNLVGNPLFIDPENSNFKLEAGSPAINAGHPGNQFKDSNGSRNDMGAYGGAYGNAWD
;
A
#
# COMPACT_ATOMS: atom_id res chain seq x y z
N MET A 1 70.34 10.72 -35.69
CA MET A 1 68.87 10.61 -35.58
C MET A 1 68.56 9.15 -35.88
N SER A 2 68.19 8.25 -34.98
CA SER A 2 67.34 8.28 -33.80
C SER A 2 67.80 7.18 -32.81
N ARG A 3 67.68 7.45 -31.51
CA ARG A 3 67.95 6.52 -30.40
C ARG A 3 66.72 5.63 -30.19
N PHE A 4 66.88 4.32 -30.07
CA PHE A 4 65.86 3.46 -29.47
C PHE A 4 66.29 3.13 -28.03
N ILE A 5 65.46 3.58 -27.09
CA ILE A 5 65.59 3.37 -25.65
C ILE A 5 64.90 2.05 -25.31
N LEU A 6 65.65 1.07 -24.79
CA LEU A 6 65.11 -0.15 -24.21
C LEU A 6 64.84 0.13 -22.72
N SER A 7 63.58 0.28 -22.33
CA SER A 7 63.21 0.44 -20.91
C SER A 7 63.35 -0.88 -20.18
N LEU A 8 64.24 -0.89 -19.19
CA LEU A 8 64.42 -1.96 -18.22
C LEU A 8 63.31 -1.84 -17.15
N ILE A 9 62.31 -2.72 -17.19
CA ILE A 9 61.29 -2.83 -16.13
C ILE A 9 61.90 -3.64 -14.98
N VAL A 10 62.34 -2.95 -13.92
CA VAL A 10 62.71 -3.58 -12.65
C VAL A 10 61.42 -3.85 -11.88
N SER A 11 61.02 -5.12 -11.84
CA SER A 11 59.93 -5.58 -10.96
C SER A 11 60.47 -5.69 -9.53
N ILE A 12 60.15 -4.72 -8.69
CA ILE A 12 60.41 -4.78 -7.25
C ILE A 12 59.30 -5.65 -6.65
N ILE A 13 59.62 -6.92 -6.42
CA ILE A 13 58.79 -7.80 -5.61
C ILE A 13 59.00 -7.39 -4.15
N PHE A 14 58.05 -6.64 -3.59
CA PHE A 14 57.93 -6.52 -2.14
C PHE A 14 57.43 -7.87 -1.61
N LEU A 15 58.37 -8.73 -1.21
CA LEU A 15 58.09 -9.75 -0.21
C LEU A 15 57.88 -9.01 1.11
N SER A 16 56.62 -8.74 1.48
CA SER A 16 56.32 -8.49 2.89
C SER A 16 56.51 -9.82 3.61
N CYS A 17 57.70 -10.01 4.17
CA CYS A 17 57.92 -11.05 5.16
C CYS A 17 57.03 -10.75 6.36
N ASP A 18 55.92 -11.47 6.49
CA ASP A 18 55.20 -11.64 7.74
C ASP A 18 56.17 -12.24 8.77
N THR A 19 56.77 -11.39 9.59
CA THR A 19 57.55 -11.87 10.74
C THR A 19 56.53 -12.34 11.79
N PRO A 20 56.58 -13.63 12.21
CA PRO A 20 55.62 -14.15 13.16
C PRO A 20 55.83 -13.49 14.53
N PHE A 21 54.72 -13.21 15.21
CA PHE A 21 54.65 -12.99 16.66
C PHE A 21 55.65 -13.90 17.39
N SER A 22 56.68 -13.32 17.99
CA SER A 22 57.68 -14.07 18.76
C SER A 22 57.19 -14.26 20.20
N THR A 23 56.12 -15.04 20.38
CA THR A 23 55.77 -15.60 21.68
C THR A 23 56.07 -17.10 21.64
N LYS A 24 56.66 -17.65 22.70
CA LYS A 24 56.80 -19.12 22.83
C LYS A 24 55.38 -19.69 23.00
N PRO A 25 54.89 -20.56 22.10
CA PRO A 25 53.58 -21.17 22.26
C PRO A 25 53.58 -22.09 23.49
N SER A 26 52.61 -21.91 24.38
CA SER A 26 52.32 -22.88 25.45
C SER A 26 51.46 -24.00 24.87
N ASN A 27 52.09 -25.00 24.27
CA ASN A 27 51.59 -26.36 24.02
C ASN A 27 50.21 -26.63 23.37
N GLU A 28 49.46 -25.65 22.85
CA GLU A 28 48.25 -25.89 22.04
C GLU A 28 48.23 -25.02 20.78
N GLU A 29 47.55 -25.47 19.72
CA GLU A 29 47.48 -24.79 18.40
C GLU A 29 46.82 -23.40 18.47
N THR A 30 46.12 -23.07 19.56
CA THR A 30 45.47 -21.79 19.84
C THR A 30 46.24 -20.94 20.86
N LEU A 31 46.42 -19.64 20.59
CA LEU A 31 47.16 -18.71 21.45
C LEU A 31 46.40 -18.35 22.74
N PHE A 32 45.07 -18.23 22.65
CA PHE A 32 44.15 -17.97 23.76
C PHE A 32 42.73 -18.34 23.33
N VAL A 33 41.83 -18.62 24.28
CA VAL A 33 40.43 -18.96 23.94
C VAL A 33 39.58 -17.71 23.97
N VAL A 34 38.77 -17.48 22.94
CA VAL A 34 37.71 -16.46 22.89
C VAL A 34 36.36 -17.15 23.06
N SER A 35 35.51 -16.61 23.92
CA SER A 35 34.17 -17.16 24.20
C SER A 35 33.16 -16.04 24.39
N HIS A 36 31.88 -16.38 24.42
CA HIS A 36 30.80 -15.46 24.74
C HIS A 36 29.79 -16.13 25.67
N ASN A 37 28.98 -15.34 26.37
CA ASN A 37 27.95 -15.85 27.29
C ASN A 37 26.53 -15.93 26.70
N TYR A 38 26.34 -15.61 25.41
CA TYR A 38 25.02 -15.70 24.78
C TYR A 38 24.51 -17.14 24.72
N ASP A 39 23.30 -17.35 25.22
CA ASP A 39 22.65 -18.66 25.40
C ASP A 39 21.81 -19.12 24.19
N GLN A 40 21.84 -18.36 23.10
CA GLN A 40 21.07 -18.61 21.87
C GLN A 40 19.55 -18.50 22.06
N SER A 41 19.10 -17.87 23.14
CA SER A 41 17.68 -17.57 23.35
C SER A 41 17.18 -16.49 22.38
N PRO A 42 15.94 -16.56 21.89
CA PRO A 42 15.37 -15.50 21.06
C PRO A 42 15.39 -14.17 21.81
N ILE A 43 15.88 -13.12 21.13
CA ILE A 43 15.86 -11.76 21.62
C ILE A 43 15.05 -10.88 20.66
N TYR A 44 14.31 -9.94 21.23
CA TYR A 44 13.51 -8.97 20.46
C TYR A 44 13.96 -7.53 20.73
N HIS A 45 14.97 -7.38 21.59
CA HIS A 45 15.54 -6.10 22.01
C HIS A 45 17.05 -6.21 22.05
N LYS A 46 17.69 -5.03 22.07
CA LYS A 46 19.12 -4.91 22.31
C LYS A 46 19.49 -5.68 23.58
N THR A 47 20.35 -6.68 23.43
CA THR A 47 20.73 -7.59 24.52
C THR A 47 22.24 -7.54 24.69
N ALA A 48 22.68 -7.33 25.93
CA ALA A 48 24.10 -7.32 26.25
C ALA A 48 24.66 -8.74 26.18
N VAL A 49 25.81 -8.90 25.53
CA VAL A 49 26.56 -10.16 25.46
C VAL A 49 28.00 -9.87 25.86
N GLU A 50 28.47 -10.63 26.83
CA GLU A 50 29.86 -10.56 27.25
C GLU A 50 30.70 -11.47 26.36
N VAL A 51 31.72 -10.89 25.75
CA VAL A 51 32.79 -11.60 25.05
C VAL A 51 33.98 -11.64 25.99
N SER A 52 34.54 -12.82 26.22
CA SER A 52 35.68 -13.01 27.12
C SER A 52 36.81 -13.75 26.44
N TRP A 53 38.04 -13.45 26.84
CA TRP A 53 39.23 -14.14 26.36
C TRP A 53 40.12 -14.61 27.51
N SER A 54 40.87 -15.69 27.27
CA SER A 54 41.83 -16.21 28.25
C SER A 54 42.88 -15.15 28.59
N ASN A 55 43.30 -15.12 29.86
CA ASN A 55 44.37 -14.23 30.30
C ASN A 55 45.67 -14.53 29.50
N ILE A 56 46.30 -13.49 28.97
CA ILE A 56 47.49 -13.58 28.13
C ILE A 56 48.43 -12.41 28.40
N THR A 57 49.73 -12.67 28.44
CA THR A 57 50.76 -11.64 28.58
C THR A 57 51.45 -11.42 27.23
N VAL A 58 51.56 -10.16 26.82
CA VAL A 58 52.06 -9.77 25.51
C VAL A 58 53.15 -8.73 25.67
N GLU A 59 54.34 -9.00 25.14
CA GLU A 59 55.43 -8.02 25.12
C GLU A 59 55.09 -6.87 24.18
N ASN A 60 55.37 -5.64 24.60
CA ASN A 60 55.05 -4.42 23.86
C ASN A 60 53.56 -4.34 23.46
N PHE A 61 52.66 -4.76 24.35
CA PHE A 61 51.22 -4.67 24.11
C PHE A 61 50.79 -3.24 23.73
N LYS A 62 49.92 -3.13 22.73
CA LYS A 62 49.31 -1.87 22.28
C LYS A 62 47.82 -1.85 22.58
N GLU A 63 47.06 -2.80 22.04
CA GLU A 63 45.61 -2.87 22.25
C GLU A 63 45.06 -4.28 21.95
N PHE A 64 43.94 -4.62 22.59
CA PHE A 64 42.99 -5.58 22.08
C PHE A 64 42.04 -4.87 21.12
N ARG A 65 41.75 -5.49 19.97
CA ARG A 65 40.74 -5.03 19.02
C ARG A 65 39.64 -6.07 18.93
N ILE A 66 38.43 -5.69 19.34
CA ILE A 66 37.25 -6.56 19.40
C ILE A 66 36.40 -6.31 18.16
N GLU A 67 36.05 -7.37 17.46
CA GLU A 67 35.25 -7.32 16.25
C GLU A 67 34.16 -8.40 16.26
N LYS A 68 33.05 -8.13 15.59
CA LYS A 68 31.95 -9.09 15.38
C LYS A 68 31.63 -9.19 13.88
N ALA A 69 31.59 -10.40 13.36
CA ALA A 69 31.07 -10.68 12.03
C ALA A 69 29.58 -10.99 12.09
N LYS A 70 28.78 -10.45 11.15
CA LYS A 70 27.53 -11.08 10.72
C LYS A 70 27.86 -11.99 9.53
N ILE A 71 27.41 -13.24 9.58
CA ILE A 71 27.70 -14.26 8.57
C ILE A 71 26.48 -14.40 7.64
N ILE A 72 26.70 -14.22 6.34
CA ILE A 72 25.66 -14.32 5.30
C ILE A 72 26.17 -15.29 4.22
N GLY A 73 25.59 -16.49 4.15
CA GLY A 73 26.14 -17.55 3.32
C GLY A 73 27.55 -17.92 3.79
N ASP A 74 28.53 -17.81 2.90
CA ASP A 74 29.95 -18.06 3.20
C ASP A 74 30.73 -16.77 3.55
N ASP A 75 30.07 -15.60 3.49
CA ASP A 75 30.71 -14.30 3.67
C ASP A 75 30.66 -13.82 5.13
N TYR A 76 31.78 -13.26 5.60
CA TYR A 76 31.93 -12.68 6.93
C TYR A 76 32.01 -11.15 6.84
N ILE A 77 30.98 -10.47 7.32
CA ILE A 77 30.94 -9.00 7.35
C ILE A 77 31.39 -8.53 8.74
N TRP A 78 32.69 -8.26 8.86
CA TRP A 78 33.32 -7.83 10.11
C TRP A 78 33.05 -6.36 10.43
N ASN A 79 32.64 -6.10 11.67
CA ASN A 79 32.51 -4.75 12.24
C ASN A 79 33.43 -4.60 13.45
N ASP A 80 34.09 -3.44 13.54
CA ASP A 80 34.83 -3.02 14.72
C ASP A 80 33.90 -2.66 15.87
N LEU A 81 34.10 -3.27 17.03
CA LEU A 81 33.32 -2.99 18.24
C LEU A 81 34.11 -2.10 19.20
N ALA A 82 35.36 -2.45 19.51
CA ALA A 82 36.15 -1.74 20.51
C ALA A 82 37.66 -1.88 20.34
N ARG A 83 38.38 -0.94 20.95
CA ARG A 83 39.83 -0.97 21.15
C ARG A 83 40.12 -0.80 22.63
N ILE A 84 40.80 -1.76 23.24
CA ILE A 84 41.04 -1.81 24.68
C ILE A 84 42.55 -1.76 24.91
N ILE A 85 43.01 -0.69 25.54
CA ILE A 85 44.44 -0.43 25.79
C ILE A 85 44.96 -0.98 27.12
N ASP A 86 44.05 -1.45 27.98
CA ASP A 86 44.42 -2.13 29.22
C ASP A 86 44.75 -3.59 28.91
N SER A 87 45.99 -3.99 29.19
CA SER A 87 46.47 -5.35 28.96
C SER A 87 45.94 -6.37 29.97
N LEU A 88 45.32 -5.92 31.06
CA LEU A 88 44.73 -6.78 32.10
C LEU A 88 43.27 -7.12 31.81
N GLU A 89 42.65 -6.46 30.83
CA GLU A 89 41.28 -6.74 30.46
C GLU A 89 41.13 -8.11 29.80
N THR A 90 40.05 -8.80 30.18
CA THR A 90 39.73 -10.16 29.71
C THR A 90 38.30 -10.28 29.20
N SER A 91 37.57 -9.17 29.12
CA SER A 91 36.18 -9.15 28.67
C SER A 91 35.77 -7.84 28.01
N TYR A 92 34.70 -7.90 27.24
CA TYR A 92 34.03 -6.75 26.65
C TYR A 92 32.53 -7.03 26.53
N ILE A 93 31.69 -6.05 26.85
CA ILE A 93 30.24 -6.15 26.70
C ILE A 93 29.83 -5.58 25.33
N ASP A 94 29.46 -6.46 24.42
CA ASP A 94 28.82 -6.13 23.15
C ASP A 94 27.30 -6.00 23.34
N THR A 95 26.63 -5.38 22.36
CA THR A 95 25.16 -5.38 22.25
C THR A 95 24.75 -6.12 20.98
N LEU A 96 24.05 -7.23 21.13
CA LEU A 96 23.31 -7.87 20.04
C LEU A 96 22.05 -7.06 19.76
N ASP A 97 21.89 -6.60 18.53
CA ASP A 97 20.78 -5.75 18.11
C ASP A 97 20.10 -6.22 16.83
N ASP A 98 20.40 -7.44 16.39
CA ASP A 98 20.00 -8.02 15.12
C ASP A 98 19.98 -9.57 15.23
N ASP A 99 19.21 -10.23 14.36
CA ASP A 99 19.17 -11.69 14.27
C ASP A 99 20.14 -12.23 13.21
N GLY A 100 20.33 -13.56 13.20
CA GLY A 100 21.22 -14.24 12.28
C GLY A 100 22.45 -14.85 12.96
N THR A 101 23.46 -15.18 12.17
CA THR A 101 24.65 -15.90 12.65
C THR A 101 25.82 -14.94 12.80
N PHE A 102 26.53 -15.05 13.94
CA PHE A 102 27.61 -14.16 14.32
C PHE A 102 28.83 -14.93 14.79
N GLN A 103 29.98 -14.26 14.74
CA GLN A 103 31.23 -14.75 15.33
C GLN A 103 32.06 -13.57 15.83
N TYR A 104 32.66 -13.71 17.01
CA TYR A 104 33.59 -12.71 17.54
C TYR A 104 35.03 -13.03 17.12
N ARG A 105 35.82 -11.96 16.98
CA ARG A 105 37.26 -12.02 16.83
C ARG A 105 37.91 -11.03 17.78
N VAL A 106 38.87 -11.51 18.56
CA VAL A 106 39.71 -10.67 19.40
C VAL A 106 41.10 -10.65 18.79
N ARG A 107 41.57 -9.49 18.36
CA ARG A 107 42.95 -9.31 17.89
C ARG A 107 43.80 -8.71 19.01
N ILE A 108 44.98 -9.24 19.19
CA ILE A 108 46.02 -8.68 20.05
C ILE A 108 47.01 -7.97 19.16
N ILE A 109 47.28 -6.70 19.44
CA ILE A 109 48.16 -5.85 18.64
C ILE A 109 49.32 -5.37 19.52
N ASP A 110 50.54 -5.42 18.99
CA ASP A 110 51.73 -4.88 19.64
C ASP A 110 52.06 -3.44 19.18
N GLN A 111 53.01 -2.78 19.83
CA GLN A 111 53.43 -1.41 19.51
C GLN A 111 54.09 -1.26 18.13
N ARG A 112 54.38 -2.37 17.45
CA ARG A 112 54.91 -2.41 16.07
C ARG A 112 53.80 -2.67 15.05
N ASP A 113 52.53 -2.66 15.46
CA ASP A 113 51.35 -2.95 14.65
C ASP A 113 51.30 -4.39 14.09
N GLN A 114 52.03 -5.32 14.71
CA GLN A 114 51.87 -6.75 14.44
C GLN A 114 50.64 -7.25 15.19
N TYR A 115 49.90 -8.21 14.61
CA TYR A 115 48.75 -8.79 15.29
C TYR A 115 48.62 -10.32 15.16
N ARG A 116 47.95 -10.90 16.15
CA ARG A 116 47.37 -12.25 16.15
C ARG A 116 45.92 -12.15 16.57
N TYR A 117 45.10 -13.13 16.21
CA TYR A 117 43.71 -13.14 16.61
C TYR A 117 43.24 -14.56 16.88
N GLU A 118 42.20 -14.66 17.69
CA GLU A 118 41.45 -15.89 17.92
C GLU A 118 39.96 -15.60 17.72
N LEU A 119 39.23 -16.64 17.36
CA LEU A 119 37.80 -16.59 17.06
C LEU A 119 37.01 -17.23 18.20
N SER A 120 35.82 -16.72 18.46
CA SER A 120 34.83 -17.49 19.23
C SER A 120 34.27 -18.62 18.36
N GLU A 121 33.58 -19.58 19.00
CA GLU A 121 32.60 -20.38 18.29
C GLU A 121 31.57 -19.48 17.57
N GLN A 122 31.01 -19.98 16.47
CA GLN A 122 29.87 -19.31 15.84
C GLN A 122 28.63 -19.50 16.70
N PHE A 123 27.77 -18.49 16.73
CA PHE A 123 26.49 -18.56 17.40
C PHE A 123 25.41 -17.90 16.57
N SER A 124 24.17 -18.34 16.76
CA SER A 124 23.03 -17.81 16.03
C SER A 124 22.04 -17.19 17.00
N VAL A 125 21.66 -15.95 16.69
CA VAL A 125 20.46 -15.32 17.24
C VAL A 125 19.27 -15.83 16.41
N PRO A 126 18.26 -16.48 17.03
CA PRO A 126 17.12 -17.02 16.31
C PRO A 126 16.40 -15.96 15.44
N ASN A 127 16.03 -16.35 14.22
CA ASN A 127 15.39 -15.46 13.24
C ASN A 127 14.05 -14.91 13.77
N VAL A 128 13.90 -13.58 13.74
CA VAL A 128 12.71 -12.85 14.17
C VAL A 128 11.83 -12.58 12.95
N SER A 129 11.00 -13.56 12.57
CA SER A 129 10.07 -13.37 11.43
C SER A 129 8.87 -12.48 11.76
N SER A 130 8.66 -12.18 13.05
CA SER A 130 7.51 -11.38 13.49
C SER A 130 7.76 -10.68 14.83
N LEU A 131 7.32 -9.42 14.90
CA LEU A 131 7.26 -8.64 16.13
C LEU A 131 5.81 -8.36 16.52
N TYR A 132 5.51 -8.45 17.82
CA TYR A 132 4.15 -8.24 18.33
C TYR A 132 4.05 -6.93 19.10
N ILE A 133 2.97 -6.19 18.88
CA ILE A 133 2.66 -4.95 19.61
C ILE A 133 1.40 -5.19 20.46
N PRO A 134 1.42 -5.00 21.80
CA PRO A 134 2.52 -4.41 22.57
C PRO A 134 3.54 -5.41 23.15
N ASP A 135 3.40 -6.72 22.88
CA ASP A 135 4.13 -7.77 23.62
C ASP A 135 5.66 -7.66 23.52
N HIS A 136 6.18 -7.33 22.33
CA HIS A 136 7.60 -7.07 22.12
C HIS A 136 7.86 -5.57 22.13
N TYR A 137 7.17 -4.79 21.29
CA TYR A 137 7.37 -3.34 21.19
C TYR A 137 6.12 -2.58 21.53
N SER A 138 6.26 -1.40 22.15
CA SER A 138 5.15 -0.51 22.49
C SER A 138 4.49 0.16 21.28
N ASP A 139 5.24 0.36 20.21
CA ASP A 139 4.86 1.21 19.08
C ASP A 139 5.41 0.68 17.74
N LEU A 140 4.79 1.15 16.66
CA LEU A 140 5.05 0.71 15.31
C LEU A 140 6.42 1.17 14.82
N GLU A 141 6.77 2.43 15.07
CA GLU A 141 8.01 3.07 14.61
C GLU A 141 9.23 2.30 15.11
N THR A 142 9.31 2.05 16.42
CA THR A 142 10.46 1.35 17.00
C THR A 142 10.52 -0.09 16.51
N SER A 143 9.38 -0.76 16.38
CA SER A 143 9.32 -2.12 15.82
C SER A 143 9.67 -2.18 14.33
N TYR A 144 9.41 -1.11 13.57
CA TYR A 144 9.67 -1.03 12.13
C TYR A 144 11.13 -0.73 11.82
N TYR A 145 11.75 0.16 12.61
CA TYR A 145 13.14 0.60 12.38
C TYR A 145 14.20 -0.24 13.10
N THR A 146 13.80 -1.20 13.93
CA THR A 146 14.74 -2.17 14.50
C THR A 146 15.43 -3.02 13.42
N LYS A 147 16.61 -3.57 13.72
CA LYS A 147 17.31 -4.46 12.78
C LYS A 147 16.73 -5.87 12.77
N PHE A 148 16.07 -6.29 13.86
CA PHE A 148 15.36 -7.57 13.94
C PHE A 148 14.17 -7.73 12.98
N ILE A 149 13.74 -6.69 12.26
CA ILE A 149 12.65 -6.80 11.28
C ILE A 149 13.21 -6.51 9.89
N ASP A 150 13.16 -7.51 9.03
CA ASP A 150 13.68 -7.43 7.68
C ASP A 150 12.56 -7.39 6.63
N HIS A 151 12.96 -7.25 5.37
CA HIS A 151 12.03 -7.35 4.26
C HIS A 151 11.39 -8.74 4.22
N GLY A 152 10.06 -8.79 4.20
CA GLY A 152 9.28 -10.02 4.21
C GLY A 152 8.70 -10.38 5.59
N ASP A 153 9.21 -9.77 6.66
CA ASP A 153 8.73 -10.05 8.01
C ASP A 153 7.46 -9.29 8.36
N SER A 154 6.90 -9.62 9.53
CA SER A 154 5.61 -9.11 9.99
C SER A 154 5.68 -8.30 11.28
N ILE A 155 4.96 -7.21 11.34
CA ILE A 155 4.63 -6.51 12.59
C ILE A 155 3.15 -6.74 12.87
N VAL A 156 2.86 -7.35 14.01
CA VAL A 156 1.55 -7.91 14.34
C VAL A 156 0.98 -7.25 15.58
N PHE A 157 -0.12 -6.52 15.40
CA PHE A 157 -0.83 -5.88 16.48
C PHE A 157 -1.76 -6.85 17.24
N ARG A 158 -1.77 -6.73 18.56
CA ARG A 158 -2.84 -7.22 19.44
C ARG A 158 -4.09 -6.32 19.30
N PRO A 159 -5.26 -6.75 19.80
CA PRO A 159 -6.44 -5.91 19.84
C PRO A 159 -6.18 -4.62 20.62
N GLY A 160 -6.60 -3.48 20.09
CA GLY A 160 -6.36 -2.19 20.72
C GLY A 160 -6.53 -1.00 19.77
N VAL A 161 -6.57 0.20 20.36
CA VAL A 161 -6.48 1.46 19.63
C VAL A 161 -5.09 2.03 19.83
N TYR A 162 -4.36 2.18 18.74
CA TYR A 162 -2.99 2.67 18.71
C TYR A 162 -3.02 4.09 18.12
N LEU A 163 -2.62 5.06 18.92
CA LEU A 163 -2.60 6.46 18.54
C LEU A 163 -1.28 6.78 17.85
N GLY A 164 -1.35 7.39 16.66
CA GLY A 164 -0.14 7.74 15.94
C GLY A 164 -0.36 8.02 14.46
N ASN A 165 0.66 8.59 13.85
CA ASN A 165 0.80 8.82 12.42
C ASN A 165 2.11 8.17 12.00
N HIS A 166 2.04 7.21 11.09
CA HIS A 166 3.10 6.24 10.86
C HIS A 166 3.70 6.40 9.46
N ASN A 167 4.98 6.78 9.39
CA ASN A 167 5.72 6.90 8.13
C ASN A 167 6.57 5.66 7.87
N LEU A 168 6.16 4.84 6.89
CA LEU A 168 6.60 3.45 6.71
C LEU A 168 7.05 3.23 5.26
N ILE A 169 8.04 4.01 4.82
CA ILE A 169 8.47 4.11 3.41
C ILE A 169 9.62 3.16 3.03
N ASP A 170 10.41 2.69 4.00
CA ASP A 170 11.72 2.08 3.72
C ASP A 170 11.68 0.56 3.54
N LYS A 171 10.90 -0.14 4.36
CA LYS A 171 10.84 -1.60 4.41
C LYS A 171 9.61 -2.20 3.74
N ASN A 172 9.81 -3.32 3.05
CA ASN A 172 8.77 -4.20 2.55
C ASN A 172 8.34 -5.20 3.64
N VAL A 173 7.49 -4.76 4.58
CA VAL A 173 7.00 -5.59 5.70
C VAL A 173 5.48 -5.77 5.64
N VAL A 174 4.99 -6.80 6.31
CA VAL A 174 3.56 -7.03 6.52
C VAL A 174 3.14 -6.43 7.86
N ILE A 175 2.29 -5.41 7.82
CA ILE A 175 1.71 -4.80 9.01
C ILE A 175 0.28 -5.32 9.15
N THR A 176 0.03 -6.06 10.23
CA THR A 176 -1.24 -6.76 10.41
C THR A 176 -1.70 -6.86 11.85
N SER A 177 -2.82 -7.51 12.09
CA SER A 177 -3.38 -7.73 13.41
C SER A 177 -3.80 -9.17 13.62
N THR A 178 -3.93 -9.55 14.89
CA THR A 178 -4.40 -10.87 15.32
C THR A 178 -5.93 -11.01 15.32
N HIS A 179 -6.69 -9.92 15.34
CA HIS A 179 -8.15 -9.95 15.54
C HIS A 179 -8.95 -9.03 14.60
N GLY A 180 -8.34 -8.62 13.49
CA GLY A 180 -9.02 -7.94 12.41
C GLY A 180 -9.29 -6.45 12.62
N PRO A 181 -9.88 -5.80 11.60
CA PRO A 181 -9.85 -4.35 11.46
C PRO A 181 -10.86 -3.59 12.32
N ILE A 182 -11.77 -4.29 13.02
CA ILE A 182 -12.82 -3.65 13.81
C ILE A 182 -12.31 -3.28 15.22
N ILE A 183 -11.38 -4.08 15.76
CA ILE A 183 -10.90 -3.93 17.14
C ILE A 183 -9.40 -3.62 17.24
N THR A 184 -8.64 -3.81 16.17
CA THR A 184 -7.26 -3.33 16.06
C THR A 184 -7.23 -2.12 15.14
N ILE A 185 -7.04 -0.94 15.73
CA ILE A 185 -7.25 0.35 15.06
C ILE A 185 -5.99 1.21 15.20
N LEU A 186 -5.47 1.70 14.08
CA LEU A 186 -4.54 2.82 14.04
C LEU A 186 -5.36 4.11 13.91
N SER A 187 -5.16 5.06 14.83
CA SER A 187 -5.91 6.30 14.90
C SER A 187 -4.99 7.51 14.84
N GLY A 188 -5.14 8.32 13.79
CA GLY A 188 -4.39 9.56 13.62
C GLY A 188 -4.61 10.54 14.76
N ILE A 189 -3.55 11.27 15.11
CA ILE A 189 -3.57 12.35 16.11
C ILE A 189 -3.08 13.69 15.54
N ASN A 190 -2.29 13.65 14.46
CA ASN A 190 -1.83 14.83 13.74
C ASN A 190 -2.97 15.43 12.89
N ILE A 191 -2.90 16.74 12.67
CA ILE A 191 -3.87 17.52 11.91
C ILE A 191 -3.46 17.76 10.45
N ARG A 192 -2.27 17.30 10.00
CA ARG A 192 -1.80 17.45 8.61
C ARG A 192 -1.13 16.19 8.02
N GLU A 193 -1.15 15.07 8.74
CA GLU A 193 -0.51 13.82 8.28
C GLU A 193 -1.53 12.69 8.17
N SER A 194 -1.32 11.81 7.20
CA SER A 194 -2.02 10.52 7.08
C SER A 194 -1.78 9.67 8.32
N VAL A 195 -2.73 8.78 8.66
CA VAL A 195 -2.50 7.79 9.72
C VAL A 195 -1.34 6.87 9.33
N VAL A 196 -1.29 6.47 8.05
CA VAL A 196 -0.24 5.61 7.52
C VAL A 196 0.24 6.16 6.18
N THR A 197 1.56 6.25 6.02
CA THR A 197 2.23 6.55 4.76
C THR A 197 3.11 5.36 4.39
N MET A 198 2.89 4.73 3.24
CA MET A 198 3.62 3.52 2.82
C MET A 198 3.95 3.54 1.33
N ASN A 199 5.13 3.02 0.95
CA ASN A 199 5.56 2.88 -0.45
C ASN A 199 5.59 1.42 -0.96
N ARG A 200 5.62 0.45 -0.06
CA ARG A 200 5.73 -1.00 -0.33
C ARG A 200 5.32 -1.77 0.92
N GLY A 201 5.22 -3.09 0.81
CA GLY A 201 4.72 -3.93 1.90
C GLY A 201 3.22 -4.15 1.83
N ARG A 202 2.67 -4.71 2.91
CA ARG A 202 1.24 -5.02 3.03
C ARG A 202 0.70 -4.38 4.30
N LEU A 203 -0.38 -3.63 4.18
CA LEU A 203 -1.19 -3.18 5.31
C LEU A 203 -2.49 -3.98 5.29
N GLN A 204 -2.72 -4.83 6.29
CA GLN A 204 -3.88 -5.72 6.26
C GLN A 204 -4.51 -6.01 7.61
N ASN A 205 -5.82 -6.27 7.61
CA ASN A 205 -6.59 -6.61 8.82
C ASN A 205 -6.60 -5.49 9.88
N LEU A 206 -6.52 -4.22 9.47
CA LEU A 206 -6.42 -3.08 10.39
C LEU A 206 -7.54 -2.05 10.16
N GLY A 207 -8.02 -1.46 11.25
CA GLY A 207 -8.88 -0.29 11.21
C GLY A 207 -8.01 0.96 11.11
N ILE A 208 -8.36 1.91 10.24
CA ILE A 208 -7.64 3.16 10.06
C ILE A 208 -8.63 4.32 10.20
N GLN A 209 -8.43 5.20 11.18
CA GLN A 209 -9.39 6.27 11.45
C GLN A 209 -8.80 7.57 11.97
N ASN A 210 -9.63 8.62 11.96
CA ASN A 210 -9.35 9.94 12.52
C ASN A 210 -8.11 10.65 11.93
N GLY A 211 -7.58 10.16 10.82
CA GLY A 211 -6.50 10.81 10.10
C GLY A 211 -6.93 12.13 9.47
N LYS A 212 -6.02 13.08 9.45
CA LYS A 212 -6.19 14.41 8.88
C LYS A 212 -4.97 14.75 8.04
N GLY A 213 -4.82 14.06 6.91
CA GLY A 213 -3.67 14.20 6.02
C GLY A 213 -3.86 15.32 5.01
N LEU A 214 -2.76 15.92 4.55
CA LEU A 214 -2.79 16.80 3.37
C LEU A 214 -3.08 16.01 2.07
N ALA A 215 -2.88 14.69 2.07
CA ALA A 215 -3.36 13.79 1.02
C ALA A 215 -3.44 12.38 1.61
N GLY A 216 -4.40 11.56 1.18
CA GLY A 216 -4.55 10.23 1.75
C GLY A 216 -4.89 10.29 3.24
N GLY A 217 -6.01 10.93 3.59
CA GLY A 217 -6.32 11.30 4.97
C GLY A 217 -6.14 10.14 5.96
N GLY A 218 -6.58 8.94 5.58
CA GLY A 218 -6.29 7.71 6.30
C GLY A 218 -4.92 7.14 5.89
N ILE A 219 -4.78 6.81 4.61
CA ILE A 219 -3.58 6.18 4.07
C ILE A 219 -3.09 6.96 2.85
N TRP A 220 -1.81 7.34 2.87
CA TRP A 220 -1.08 7.69 1.67
C TRP A 220 -0.36 6.44 1.15
N ALA A 221 -0.73 6.00 -0.05
CA ALA A 221 -0.34 4.74 -0.64
C ALA A 221 0.52 4.98 -1.90
N GLY A 222 1.83 5.04 -1.69
CA GLY A 222 2.81 5.12 -2.76
C GLY A 222 3.31 3.77 -3.26
N GLY A 223 4.10 3.84 -4.33
CA GLY A 223 4.79 2.69 -4.92
C GLY A 223 3.86 1.50 -5.17
N SER A 224 4.16 0.35 -4.57
CA SER A 224 3.50 -0.94 -4.80
C SER A 224 2.83 -1.52 -3.55
N VAL A 225 2.44 -0.67 -2.60
CA VAL A 225 1.79 -1.13 -1.37
C VAL A 225 0.49 -1.90 -1.66
N VAL A 226 0.25 -2.97 -0.90
CA VAL A 226 -1.01 -3.71 -0.92
C VAL A 226 -1.79 -3.42 0.36
N ILE A 227 -3.00 -2.89 0.22
CA ILE A 227 -3.91 -2.60 1.32
C ILE A 227 -5.07 -3.59 1.22
N SER A 228 -5.22 -4.47 2.22
CA SER A 228 -6.19 -5.57 2.14
C SER A 228 -6.96 -5.82 3.43
N ASN A 229 -8.27 -6.08 3.32
CA ASN A 229 -9.12 -6.36 4.48
C ASN A 229 -9.04 -5.29 5.59
N CYS A 230 -8.95 -4.03 5.20
CA CYS A 230 -8.88 -2.89 6.12
C CYS A 230 -10.25 -2.21 6.27
N PHE A 231 -10.48 -1.60 7.44
CA PHE A 231 -11.65 -0.76 7.71
C PHE A 231 -11.20 0.70 7.85
N ILE A 232 -11.26 1.45 6.76
CA ILE A 232 -10.72 2.81 6.65
C ILE A 232 -11.88 3.78 6.79
N LYS A 233 -11.99 4.47 7.93
CA LYS A 233 -13.16 5.29 8.23
C LYS A 233 -12.88 6.62 8.88
N SER A 234 -13.74 7.59 8.63
CA SER A 234 -13.72 8.89 9.33
C SER A 234 -12.37 9.62 9.23
N ASN A 235 -11.68 9.45 8.12
CA ASN A 235 -10.47 10.19 7.80
C ASN A 235 -10.78 11.38 6.89
N ILE A 236 -9.92 12.39 6.92
CA ILE A 236 -10.10 13.64 6.19
C ILE A 236 -8.82 13.97 5.43
N ALA A 237 -8.92 14.15 4.12
CA ALA A 237 -7.89 14.80 3.31
C ALA A 237 -8.18 16.30 3.29
N LEU A 238 -7.25 17.08 3.83
CA LEU A 238 -7.32 18.53 3.97
C LEU A 238 -6.60 19.22 2.82
N GLU A 239 -7.04 20.43 2.51
CA GLU A 239 -6.27 21.34 1.67
C GLU A 239 -5.01 21.82 2.40
N ASP A 240 -3.95 22.02 1.63
CA ASP A 240 -2.78 22.78 2.06
C ASP A 240 -2.88 24.19 1.46
N PRO A 241 -3.08 25.24 2.27
CA PRO A 241 -3.17 26.62 1.79
C PRO A 241 -1.85 27.14 1.20
N ASP A 242 -0.72 26.50 1.55
CA ASP A 242 0.61 26.91 1.12
C ASP A 242 1.13 26.06 -0.07
N ALA A 243 0.37 25.04 -0.48
CA ALA A 243 0.80 24.13 -1.54
C ALA A 243 0.78 24.78 -2.93
N ASN A 244 1.85 24.54 -3.69
CA ASN A 244 1.83 24.78 -5.12
C ASN A 244 0.96 23.71 -5.80
N MET A 245 -0.29 24.09 -6.12
CA MET A 245 -1.30 23.22 -6.72
C MET A 245 -0.88 22.62 -8.08
N GLN A 246 0.13 23.18 -8.76
CA GLN A 246 0.65 22.61 -10.01
C GLN A 246 1.60 21.42 -9.80
N ILE A 247 2.08 21.20 -8.57
CA ILE A 247 3.13 20.21 -8.27
C ILE A 247 2.66 19.18 -7.24
N TYR A 248 1.90 19.61 -6.23
CA TYR A 248 1.43 18.75 -5.15
C TYR A 248 -0.04 19.04 -4.89
N PRO A 249 -0.96 18.39 -5.61
CA PRO A 249 -2.36 18.59 -5.30
C PRO A 249 -2.63 17.91 -3.94
N SER A 250 -2.83 18.74 -2.91
CA SER A 250 -3.28 18.35 -1.58
C SER A 250 -4.81 18.23 -1.55
N GLY A 251 -5.39 17.58 -0.54
CA GLY A 251 -6.83 17.42 -0.36
C GLY A 251 -7.45 16.22 -1.07
N HIS A 252 -6.65 15.35 -1.69
CA HIS A 252 -7.11 14.14 -2.38
C HIS A 252 -7.19 12.93 -1.45
N GLY A 253 -8.18 12.07 -1.69
CA GLY A 253 -8.22 10.73 -1.12
C GLY A 253 -8.48 10.73 0.38
N GLY A 254 -9.72 11.05 0.77
CA GLY A 254 -10.07 11.17 2.19
C GLY A 254 -9.73 9.93 3.01
N GLY A 255 -10.03 8.75 2.45
CA GLY A 255 -9.62 7.46 3.01
C GLY A 255 -8.24 7.06 2.55
N VAL A 256 -8.04 6.94 1.22
CA VAL A 256 -6.78 6.49 0.61
C VAL A 256 -6.42 7.40 -0.56
N PHE A 257 -5.14 7.76 -0.68
CA PHE A 257 -4.61 8.33 -1.91
C PHE A 257 -3.55 7.41 -2.50
N ILE A 258 -3.79 6.91 -3.71
CA ILE A 258 -2.87 6.03 -4.44
C ILE A 258 -2.09 6.87 -5.44
N THR A 259 -0.75 6.84 -5.38
CA THR A 259 0.12 7.68 -6.21
C THR A 259 0.87 6.94 -7.32
N ASP A 260 0.84 5.60 -7.31
CA ASP A 260 1.53 4.79 -8.32
C ASP A 260 0.80 3.47 -8.65
N THR A 261 1.33 2.33 -8.22
CA THR A 261 0.84 0.98 -8.57
C THR A 261 0.13 0.26 -7.42
N ALA A 262 -0.25 0.98 -6.36
CA ALA A 262 -0.81 0.37 -5.16
C ALA A 262 -2.12 -0.38 -5.44
N LEU A 263 -2.32 -1.49 -4.72
CA LEU A 263 -3.52 -2.31 -4.77
C LEU A 263 -4.34 -2.13 -3.50
N VAL A 264 -5.61 -1.76 -3.63
CA VAL A 264 -6.58 -1.73 -2.54
C VAL A 264 -7.63 -2.80 -2.78
N GLU A 265 -7.69 -3.79 -1.91
CA GLU A 265 -8.57 -4.94 -2.08
C GLU A 265 -9.35 -5.34 -0.82
N ASN A 266 -10.57 -5.84 -1.00
CA ASN A 266 -11.38 -6.37 0.11
C ASN A 266 -11.55 -5.38 1.27
N CYS A 267 -11.49 -4.07 0.97
CA CYS A 267 -11.52 -3.03 1.99
C CYS A 267 -12.90 -2.42 2.15
N LYS A 268 -13.18 -1.94 3.35
CA LYS A 268 -14.35 -1.13 3.68
C LYS A 268 -13.86 0.30 3.92
N ILE A 269 -14.22 1.23 3.03
CA ILE A 269 -13.81 2.64 3.06
C ILE A 269 -15.05 3.52 3.29
N LEU A 270 -15.21 4.04 4.52
CA LEU A 270 -16.49 4.62 4.96
C LEU A 270 -16.37 5.99 5.62
N TYR A 271 -17.30 6.89 5.34
CA TYR A 271 -17.40 8.17 6.04
C TYR A 271 -16.13 9.04 5.98
N ASN A 272 -15.29 8.83 4.98
CA ASN A 272 -14.11 9.65 4.76
C ASN A 272 -14.47 10.90 3.97
N ARG A 273 -13.65 11.93 4.11
CA ARG A 273 -13.86 13.23 3.48
C ARG A 273 -12.63 13.73 2.74
N ALA A 274 -12.83 14.32 1.58
CA ALA A 274 -11.78 15.00 0.82
C ALA A 274 -12.22 16.43 0.49
N ARG A 275 -11.25 17.32 0.26
CA ARG A 275 -11.48 18.71 -0.20
C ARG A 275 -11.25 18.90 -1.68
N ARG A 276 -10.44 18.02 -2.29
CA ARG A 276 -10.03 18.13 -3.70
C ARG A 276 -10.24 16.83 -4.46
N GLY A 277 -11.24 16.02 -4.12
CA GLY A 277 -11.65 14.85 -4.91
C GLY A 277 -11.29 13.51 -4.25
N GLY A 278 -12.13 12.51 -4.51
CA GLY A 278 -11.95 11.16 -3.99
C GLY A 278 -12.22 11.12 -2.50
N GLY A 279 -13.45 11.42 -2.09
CA GLY A 279 -13.84 11.38 -0.67
C GLY A 279 -13.46 10.07 0.01
N ALA A 280 -13.57 8.95 -0.72
CA ALA A 280 -13.06 7.66 -0.29
C ALA A 280 -11.62 7.44 -0.78
N VAL A 281 -11.42 7.45 -2.10
CA VAL A 281 -10.15 7.13 -2.73
C VAL A 281 -9.86 8.10 -3.86
N ALA A 282 -8.65 8.61 -3.92
CA ALA A 282 -8.10 9.25 -5.10
C ALA A 282 -7.02 8.34 -5.70
N LEU A 283 -6.99 8.27 -7.02
CA LEU A 283 -6.09 7.42 -7.80
C LEU A 283 -5.26 8.25 -8.74
N ASP A 284 -3.98 7.90 -8.79
CA ASP A 284 -3.01 8.40 -9.75
C ASP A 284 -2.32 7.24 -10.47
N LYS A 285 -1.77 7.51 -11.66
CA LYS A 285 -1.03 6.57 -12.51
C LYS A 285 -1.74 5.23 -12.77
N PHE A 286 -1.45 4.17 -11.99
CA PHE A 286 -1.79 2.77 -12.27
C PHE A 286 -2.51 2.05 -11.12
N GLY A 287 -3.11 2.79 -10.18
CA GLY A 287 -3.75 2.19 -9.01
C GLY A 287 -4.87 1.20 -9.34
N VAL A 288 -5.01 0.18 -8.49
CA VAL A 288 -6.03 -0.87 -8.64
C VAL A 288 -6.91 -0.91 -7.40
N ILE A 289 -8.24 -0.92 -7.60
CA ILE A 289 -9.22 -1.13 -6.54
C ILE A 289 -10.11 -2.32 -6.91
N ARG A 290 -10.16 -3.32 -6.03
CA ARG A 290 -11.02 -4.49 -6.24
C ARG A 290 -11.78 -4.93 -5.00
N ASN A 291 -13.00 -5.45 -5.18
CA ASN A 291 -13.77 -6.05 -4.08
C ASN A 291 -13.97 -5.11 -2.88
N CYS A 292 -14.05 -3.80 -3.11
CA CYS A 292 -14.13 -2.80 -2.05
C CYS A 292 -15.54 -2.28 -1.87
N ILE A 293 -15.87 -1.90 -0.64
CA ILE A 293 -17.11 -1.19 -0.29
C ILE A 293 -16.76 0.26 0.08
N LEU A 294 -17.21 1.20 -0.73
CA LEU A 294 -17.06 2.64 -0.51
C LEU A 294 -18.42 3.22 -0.12
N PHE A 295 -18.59 3.55 1.15
CA PHE A 295 -19.90 3.95 1.70
C PHE A 295 -19.89 5.32 2.37
N LYS A 296 -20.79 6.21 1.95
CA LYS A 296 -20.99 7.52 2.57
C LYS A 296 -19.72 8.37 2.68
N ASN A 297 -18.84 8.28 1.70
CA ASN A 297 -17.70 9.19 1.60
C ASN A 297 -18.13 10.48 0.91
N ILE A 298 -17.45 11.58 1.26
CA ILE A 298 -17.83 12.93 0.82
C ILE A 298 -16.62 13.62 0.22
N ASN A 299 -16.78 14.17 -0.98
CA ASN A 299 -15.90 15.22 -1.47
C ASN A 299 -16.59 16.56 -1.26
N ASP A 300 -16.12 17.29 -0.26
CA ASP A 300 -16.64 18.61 0.12
C ASP A 300 -16.25 19.65 -0.95
N VAL A 301 -16.91 20.82 -0.92
CA VAL A 301 -16.58 21.94 -1.81
C VAL A 301 -15.18 22.47 -1.47
N ALA A 302 -14.39 22.75 -2.50
CA ALA A 302 -13.12 23.45 -2.36
C ALA A 302 -13.34 24.88 -1.82
N PRO A 303 -12.34 25.53 -1.21
CA PRO A 303 -12.42 26.93 -0.83
C PRO A 303 -12.76 27.83 -2.02
N SER A 304 -13.43 28.95 -1.74
CA SER A 304 -13.81 29.93 -2.76
C SER A 304 -12.58 30.46 -3.50
N GLY A 305 -12.60 30.38 -4.83
CA GLY A 305 -11.53 30.87 -5.70
C GLY A 305 -10.49 29.82 -6.11
N GLU A 306 -10.64 28.57 -5.65
CA GLU A 306 -9.80 27.44 -6.06
C GLU A 306 -10.47 26.55 -7.11
N GLN A 307 -9.67 25.69 -7.74
CA GLN A 307 -10.18 24.68 -8.67
C GLN A 307 -11.06 23.68 -7.94
N GLU A 308 -12.29 23.49 -8.42
CA GLU A 308 -13.20 22.48 -7.92
C GLU A 308 -12.84 21.11 -8.50
N TYR A 309 -12.60 20.15 -7.62
CA TYR A 309 -12.37 18.76 -8.00
C TYR A 309 -13.60 17.92 -7.73
N SER A 310 -13.79 16.89 -8.55
CA SER A 310 -14.97 16.02 -8.55
C SER A 310 -14.68 14.65 -7.91
N GLY A 311 -15.71 13.80 -7.77
CA GLY A 311 -15.54 12.44 -7.26
C GLY A 311 -15.86 12.30 -5.77
N GLY A 312 -17.11 11.97 -5.43
CA GLY A 312 -17.53 11.77 -4.03
C GLY A 312 -16.98 10.48 -3.42
N GLY A 313 -17.04 9.37 -4.15
CA GLY A 313 -16.42 8.11 -3.76
C GLY A 313 -14.99 8.04 -4.27
N ILE A 314 -14.84 7.92 -5.58
CA ILE A 314 -13.54 7.78 -6.26
C ILE A 314 -13.29 8.99 -7.17
N PHE A 315 -12.05 9.48 -7.17
CA PHE A 315 -11.52 10.39 -8.17
C PHE A 315 -10.34 9.72 -8.89
N VAL A 316 -10.41 9.66 -10.22
CA VAL A 316 -9.28 9.25 -11.08
C VAL A 316 -8.69 10.52 -11.69
N SER A 317 -7.40 10.77 -11.41
CA SER A 317 -6.69 11.95 -11.90
C SER A 317 -6.43 11.91 -13.41
N ASP A 318 -6.09 13.06 -13.95
CA ASP A 318 -5.58 13.27 -15.31
C ASP A 318 -4.15 12.77 -15.54
N HIS A 319 -3.40 12.45 -14.49
CA HIS A 319 -2.13 11.73 -14.59
C HIS A 319 -2.30 10.20 -14.53
N SER A 320 -3.54 9.69 -14.57
CA SER A 320 -3.80 8.25 -14.62
C SER A 320 -3.58 7.68 -16.03
N PHE A 321 -2.80 6.61 -16.11
CA PHE A 321 -2.40 5.93 -17.35
C PHE A 321 -3.04 4.55 -17.53
N GLY A 322 -3.67 4.00 -16.50
CA GLY A 322 -4.24 2.65 -16.56
C GLY A 322 -4.87 2.18 -15.25
N VAL A 323 -5.73 2.99 -14.65
CA VAL A 323 -6.42 2.66 -13.40
C VAL A 323 -7.45 1.54 -13.62
N THR A 324 -7.56 0.61 -12.68
CA THR A 324 -8.57 -0.46 -12.71
C THR A 324 -9.46 -0.40 -11.47
N ILE A 325 -10.78 -0.35 -11.69
CA ILE A 325 -11.79 -0.43 -10.64
C ILE A 325 -12.73 -1.60 -10.97
N GLN A 326 -12.73 -2.60 -10.10
CA GLN A 326 -13.40 -3.87 -10.36
C GLN A 326 -14.18 -4.35 -9.14
N ASN A 327 -15.39 -4.90 -9.33
CA ASN A 327 -16.12 -5.59 -8.26
C ASN A 327 -16.33 -4.72 -7.00
N CYS A 328 -16.49 -3.41 -7.18
CA CYS A 328 -16.63 -2.46 -6.09
C CYS A 328 -18.09 -2.05 -5.91
N ARG A 329 -18.47 -1.80 -4.65
CA ARG A 329 -19.77 -1.20 -4.28
C ARG A 329 -19.54 0.23 -3.83
N LEU A 330 -20.05 1.18 -4.60
CA LEU A 330 -20.02 2.60 -4.27
C LEU A 330 -21.43 3.03 -3.89
N THR A 331 -21.66 3.28 -2.62
CA THR A 331 -23.01 3.50 -2.10
C THR A 331 -23.09 4.78 -1.28
N ARG A 332 -24.05 5.65 -1.61
CA ARG A 332 -24.32 6.90 -0.87
C ARG A 332 -23.12 7.84 -0.75
N ASN A 333 -22.17 7.77 -1.68
CA ASN A 333 -21.09 8.75 -1.74
C ASN A 333 -21.62 10.07 -2.32
N ARG A 334 -21.02 11.18 -1.90
CA ARG A 334 -21.54 12.51 -2.17
C ARG A 334 -20.45 13.47 -2.61
N THR A 335 -20.76 14.31 -3.59
CA THR A 335 -20.01 15.53 -3.86
C THR A 335 -20.95 16.67 -4.24
N GLU A 336 -20.50 17.90 -4.02
CA GLU A 336 -21.18 19.09 -4.54
C GLU A 336 -20.76 19.43 -5.98
N ASN A 337 -19.86 18.65 -6.58
CA ASN A 337 -19.43 18.78 -7.97
C ASN A 337 -20.05 17.66 -8.84
N ALA A 338 -19.28 17.05 -9.74
CA ALA A 338 -19.71 15.95 -10.59
C ALA A 338 -19.20 14.58 -10.08
N GLY A 339 -19.83 13.48 -10.49
CA GLY A 339 -19.32 12.12 -10.21
C GLY A 339 -19.49 11.72 -8.74
N GLY A 340 -20.74 11.50 -8.30
CA GLY A 340 -21.02 11.22 -6.89
C GLY A 340 -20.40 9.91 -6.41
N GLY A 341 -20.50 8.86 -7.24
CA GLY A 341 -19.78 7.61 -7.05
C GLY A 341 -18.35 7.74 -7.54
N ILE A 342 -18.15 7.98 -8.83
CA ILE A 342 -16.84 8.07 -9.48
C ILE A 342 -16.77 9.31 -10.38
N TYR A 343 -15.66 10.04 -10.32
CA TYR A 343 -15.27 10.97 -11.38
C TYR A 343 -14.00 10.49 -12.06
N VAL A 344 -13.99 10.50 -13.39
CA VAL A 344 -12.87 10.05 -14.21
C VAL A 344 -12.30 11.20 -15.01
N ASP A 345 -11.04 11.56 -14.73
CA ASP A 345 -10.30 12.60 -15.46
C ASP A 345 -9.05 12.08 -16.17
N GLY A 346 -8.84 10.77 -16.21
CA GLY A 346 -7.75 10.11 -16.92
C GLY A 346 -8.11 8.70 -17.37
N LEU A 347 -7.11 7.87 -17.68
CA LEU A 347 -7.36 6.53 -18.22
C LEU A 347 -7.78 5.54 -17.12
N ALA A 348 -9.00 5.02 -17.24
CA ALA A 348 -9.55 4.03 -16.33
C ALA A 348 -10.36 2.94 -17.05
N THR A 349 -10.37 1.76 -16.45
CA THR A 349 -11.30 0.66 -16.78
C THR A 349 -12.16 0.36 -15.56
N ILE A 350 -13.49 0.36 -15.76
CA ILE A 350 -14.45 0.15 -14.68
C ILE A 350 -15.34 -1.02 -15.07
N THR A 351 -15.25 -2.11 -14.30
CA THR A 351 -15.92 -3.38 -14.60
C THR A 351 -16.65 -3.91 -13.38
N ASN A 352 -17.82 -4.52 -13.59
CA ASN A 352 -18.54 -5.24 -12.54
C ASN A 352 -18.69 -4.41 -11.27
N CYS A 353 -19.05 -3.13 -11.38
CA CYS A 353 -19.22 -2.25 -10.23
C CYS A 353 -20.70 -1.96 -10.00
N ILE A 354 -21.06 -1.78 -8.72
CA ILE A 354 -22.39 -1.35 -8.30
C ILE A 354 -22.28 0.05 -7.74
N MET A 355 -22.99 0.99 -8.34
CA MET A 355 -23.09 2.37 -7.88
C MET A 355 -24.53 2.66 -7.54
N ASN A 356 -24.85 2.86 -6.26
CA ASN A 356 -26.21 3.12 -5.84
C ASN A 356 -26.38 4.25 -4.83
N TYR A 357 -27.44 5.04 -5.01
CA TYR A 357 -27.78 6.18 -4.16
C TYR A 357 -26.66 7.21 -3.99
N ASN A 358 -25.71 7.28 -4.93
CA ASN A 358 -24.68 8.31 -4.91
C ASN A 358 -25.25 9.64 -5.42
N TYR A 359 -24.66 10.74 -4.95
CA TYR A 359 -25.13 12.10 -5.20
C TYR A 359 -24.01 13.00 -5.69
N ALA A 360 -24.28 13.77 -6.74
CA ALA A 360 -23.42 14.85 -7.21
C ALA A 360 -24.29 16.06 -7.51
N LYS A 361 -24.00 17.27 -7.01
CA LYS A 361 -24.91 18.41 -7.27
C LYS A 361 -24.89 18.85 -8.75
N LEU A 362 -23.75 18.77 -9.44
CA LEU A 362 -23.58 19.25 -10.83
C LEU A 362 -23.85 18.19 -11.92
N GLY A 363 -24.00 16.91 -11.56
CA GLY A 363 -24.31 15.84 -12.52
C GLY A 363 -23.53 14.55 -12.28
N GLY A 364 -24.02 13.44 -12.87
CA GLY A 364 -23.33 12.16 -12.81
C GLY A 364 -23.30 11.59 -11.40
N GLY A 365 -24.48 11.48 -10.77
CA GLY A 365 -24.59 10.99 -9.41
C GLY A 365 -23.86 9.66 -9.21
N GLY A 366 -23.94 8.75 -10.19
CA GLY A 366 -23.19 7.49 -10.19
C GLY A 366 -21.77 7.71 -10.70
N ILE A 367 -21.64 8.20 -11.93
CA ILE A 367 -20.35 8.42 -12.58
C ILE A 367 -20.34 9.66 -13.46
N SER A 368 -19.19 10.33 -13.53
CA SER A 368 -18.94 11.37 -14.52
C SER A 368 -17.56 11.26 -15.18
N VAL A 369 -17.46 11.66 -16.45
CA VAL A 369 -16.20 11.68 -17.22
C VAL A 369 -15.85 13.11 -17.64
N GLY A 370 -14.62 13.53 -17.34
CA GLY A 370 -14.07 14.85 -17.68
C GLY A 370 -13.86 15.04 -19.18
N SER A 371 -13.67 16.30 -19.60
CA SER A 371 -13.47 16.66 -21.01
C SER A 371 -12.18 16.05 -21.57
N GLY A 372 -12.20 15.59 -22.82
CA GLY A 372 -11.02 15.01 -23.48
C GLY A 372 -10.64 13.60 -23.03
N ASN A 373 -11.38 13.02 -22.06
CA ASN A 373 -11.18 11.67 -21.58
C ASN A 373 -12.16 10.68 -22.23
N SER A 374 -11.76 9.41 -22.25
CA SER A 374 -12.61 8.30 -22.70
C SER A 374 -12.66 7.21 -21.63
N LEU A 375 -13.85 6.69 -21.37
CA LEU A 375 -14.08 5.62 -20.41
C LEU A 375 -14.84 4.45 -21.06
N ASN A 376 -14.37 3.24 -20.80
CA ASN A 376 -15.14 2.01 -21.02
C ASN A 376 -15.77 1.57 -19.69
N LEU A 377 -17.10 1.51 -19.66
CA LEU A 377 -17.89 1.03 -18.54
C LEU A 377 -18.56 -0.28 -18.93
N GLU A 378 -18.20 -1.36 -18.25
CA GLU A 378 -18.64 -2.71 -18.61
C GLU A 378 -19.27 -3.44 -17.41
N ASN A 379 -20.37 -4.17 -17.67
CA ASN A 379 -21.05 -5.01 -16.68
C ASN A 379 -21.33 -4.25 -15.37
N CYS A 380 -21.69 -2.97 -15.41
CA CYS A 380 -21.92 -2.18 -14.20
C CYS A 380 -23.42 -2.00 -13.94
N THR A 381 -23.78 -1.81 -12.67
CA THR A 381 -25.15 -1.49 -12.26
C THR A 381 -25.19 -0.15 -11.56
N LEU A 382 -25.88 0.82 -12.17
CA LEU A 382 -26.12 2.15 -11.62
C LEU A 382 -27.59 2.24 -11.20
N TYR A 383 -27.85 2.39 -9.89
CA TYR A 383 -29.21 2.40 -9.34
C TYR A 383 -29.49 3.60 -8.45
N ARG A 384 -30.52 4.38 -8.78
CA ARG A 384 -30.98 5.54 -7.98
C ARG A 384 -29.87 6.52 -7.59
N ASN A 385 -28.89 6.71 -8.46
CA ASN A 385 -27.96 7.82 -8.30
C ASN A 385 -28.62 9.11 -8.81
N GLY A 386 -28.23 10.27 -8.30
CA GLY A 386 -28.86 11.51 -8.73
C GLY A 386 -28.03 12.78 -8.55
N SER A 387 -28.53 13.85 -9.15
CA SER A 387 -28.04 15.22 -8.98
C SER A 387 -29.15 16.25 -8.73
N HIS A 388 -28.76 17.42 -8.18
CA HIS A 388 -29.61 18.52 -7.68
C HIS A 388 -30.46 18.21 -6.42
N ASN A 389 -31.10 19.21 -5.79
CA ASN A 389 -31.83 19.23 -4.49
C ASN A 389 -32.71 18.03 -4.09
N GLN A 390 -33.04 17.09 -4.96
CA GLN A 390 -33.77 15.86 -4.65
C GLN A 390 -33.31 14.85 -5.71
N TYR A 391 -32.94 13.61 -5.33
CA TYR A 391 -32.46 12.46 -6.12
C TYR A 391 -33.27 12.09 -7.40
N SER A 392 -33.65 13.08 -8.20
CA SER A 392 -34.86 13.04 -9.02
C SER A 392 -34.77 13.95 -10.24
N LYS A 393 -33.71 14.75 -10.42
CA LYS A 393 -33.68 15.68 -11.55
C LYS A 393 -32.58 15.42 -12.55
N GLU A 394 -31.36 15.06 -12.17
CA GLU A 394 -30.29 14.95 -13.17
C GLU A 394 -29.38 13.72 -12.90
N TYR A 395 -28.73 13.27 -13.98
CA TYR A 395 -28.21 11.96 -14.41
C TYR A 395 -27.48 11.04 -13.42
N SER A 396 -27.70 9.71 -13.53
CA SER A 396 -26.76 8.72 -12.97
C SER A 396 -25.39 8.79 -13.65
N VAL A 397 -25.35 9.20 -14.92
CA VAL A 397 -24.16 9.30 -15.74
C VAL A 397 -24.10 10.66 -16.42
N SER A 398 -22.98 11.38 -16.31
CA SER A 398 -22.68 12.57 -17.12
C SER A 398 -21.33 12.43 -17.80
N ALA A 399 -21.15 13.01 -18.98
CA ALA A 399 -19.86 12.97 -19.66
C ALA A 399 -19.65 14.26 -20.45
N ALA A 400 -18.58 14.99 -20.12
CA ALA A 400 -18.03 16.01 -21.00
C ALA A 400 -17.07 15.40 -22.03
N GLY A 401 -16.44 14.26 -21.68
CA GLY A 401 -15.69 13.40 -22.59
C GLY A 401 -16.55 12.28 -23.19
N GLU A 402 -15.89 11.22 -23.65
CA GLU A 402 -16.53 10.05 -24.24
C GLU A 402 -16.75 8.94 -23.20
N ILE A 403 -17.92 8.29 -23.26
CA ILE A 403 -18.19 7.10 -22.46
C ILE A 403 -18.85 6.01 -23.31
N ASN A 404 -18.21 4.85 -23.34
CA ASN A 404 -18.73 3.63 -23.94
C ASN A 404 -19.33 2.77 -22.84
N ILE A 405 -20.62 2.47 -22.96
CA ILE A 405 -21.37 1.71 -21.97
C ILE A 405 -21.79 0.40 -22.61
N ILE A 406 -21.34 -0.71 -22.02
CA ILE A 406 -21.64 -2.05 -22.55
C ILE A 406 -22.09 -2.97 -21.42
N ASN A 407 -23.11 -3.79 -21.68
CA ASN A 407 -23.62 -4.78 -20.73
C ASN A 407 -24.01 -4.18 -19.37
N CYS A 408 -24.40 -2.91 -19.31
CA CYS A 408 -24.71 -2.24 -18.06
C CYS A 408 -26.21 -2.25 -17.78
N ILE A 409 -26.57 -2.10 -16.50
CA ILE A 409 -27.91 -1.73 -16.07
C ILE A 409 -27.87 -0.31 -15.50
N ILE A 410 -28.68 0.59 -16.03
CA ILE A 410 -28.83 1.96 -15.51
C ILE A 410 -30.31 2.20 -15.21
N SER A 411 -30.66 2.41 -13.94
CA SER A 411 -32.06 2.46 -13.50
C SER A 411 -32.28 3.43 -12.34
N ARG A 412 -33.41 4.15 -12.35
CA ARG A 412 -33.89 4.96 -11.21
C ARG A 412 -35.03 4.31 -10.43
N GLY A 413 -35.30 3.03 -10.67
CA GLY A 413 -36.55 2.41 -10.22
C GLY A 413 -37.70 2.83 -11.14
N ASP A 414 -38.86 3.20 -10.63
CA ASP A 414 -40.08 3.41 -11.45
C ASP A 414 -40.17 4.77 -12.16
N LEU A 415 -39.10 5.57 -12.09
CA LEU A 415 -39.06 6.90 -12.66
C LEU A 415 -38.44 6.86 -14.07
N ILE A 416 -39.28 7.05 -15.09
CA ILE A 416 -38.85 7.22 -16.49
C ILE A 416 -39.02 8.71 -16.82
N ASP A 417 -37.96 9.38 -17.29
CA ASP A 417 -38.09 10.73 -17.83
C ASP A 417 -38.76 10.64 -19.23
N PRO A 418 -39.99 11.17 -19.42
CA PRO A 418 -40.68 11.11 -20.70
C PRO A 418 -39.97 11.91 -21.80
N VAL A 419 -39.11 12.86 -21.40
CA VAL A 419 -38.52 13.88 -22.26
C VAL A 419 -37.03 13.58 -22.41
N ASN A 420 -36.74 12.68 -23.36
CA ASN A 420 -35.40 12.18 -23.71
C ASN A 420 -34.54 13.25 -24.41
N ILE A 421 -34.22 14.36 -23.74
CA ILE A 421 -33.33 15.41 -24.28
C ILE A 421 -32.05 15.55 -23.49
N LYS A 422 -31.78 14.73 -22.47
CA LYS A 422 -30.65 14.98 -21.58
C LYS A 422 -29.72 13.78 -21.32
N PHE A 423 -29.95 12.66 -22.00
CA PHE A 423 -28.99 11.55 -22.12
C PHE A 423 -27.96 11.88 -23.22
N TYR A 424 -27.38 13.08 -23.17
CA TYR A 424 -26.45 13.57 -24.19
C TYR A 424 -25.18 12.69 -24.19
N ALA A 425 -24.84 12.15 -25.36
CA ALA A 425 -23.50 11.67 -25.71
C ALA A 425 -22.98 10.39 -25.02
N MET A 426 -23.82 9.39 -24.75
CA MET A 426 -23.35 8.07 -24.28
C MET A 426 -23.47 7.00 -25.36
N ASN A 427 -22.34 6.41 -25.74
CA ASN A 427 -22.27 5.28 -26.66
C ASN A 427 -22.65 3.99 -25.92
N SER A 428 -23.94 3.78 -25.71
CA SER A 428 -24.45 2.57 -25.04
C SER A 428 -24.80 1.47 -26.04
N THR A 429 -24.39 0.24 -25.78
CA THR A 429 -24.81 -0.97 -26.52
C THR A 429 -25.03 -2.12 -25.55
N TYR A 430 -25.87 -3.08 -25.95
CA TYR A 430 -26.16 -4.28 -25.16
C TYR A 430 -26.44 -4.00 -23.67
N SER A 431 -27.15 -2.90 -23.37
CA SER A 431 -27.39 -2.43 -22.00
C SER A 431 -28.88 -2.25 -21.71
N LEU A 432 -29.28 -2.44 -20.46
CA LEU A 432 -30.65 -2.24 -20.01
C LEU A 432 -30.78 -0.89 -19.31
N ILE A 433 -31.56 0.01 -19.89
CA ILE A 433 -31.66 1.40 -19.45
C ILE A 433 -33.12 1.72 -19.09
N ARG A 434 -33.35 2.05 -17.81
CA ARG A 434 -34.63 2.51 -17.25
C ARG A 434 -34.55 3.96 -16.76
N GLU A 435 -33.74 4.77 -17.44
CA GLU A 435 -33.73 6.24 -17.27
C GLU A 435 -34.30 6.98 -18.49
N VAL A 436 -34.49 6.28 -19.62
CA VAL A 436 -34.98 6.85 -20.88
C VAL A 436 -36.18 6.07 -21.40
N THR A 437 -36.96 6.68 -22.28
CA THR A 437 -38.09 6.03 -22.96
C THR A 437 -37.69 5.23 -24.20
N ASN A 438 -36.53 5.52 -24.79
CA ASN A 438 -36.02 4.83 -25.96
C ASN A 438 -34.48 4.83 -25.95
N SER A 439 -33.88 3.71 -26.31
CA SER A 439 -32.43 3.55 -26.51
C SER A 439 -32.20 2.72 -27.78
N PRO A 440 -32.13 3.35 -28.97
CA PRO A 440 -32.20 2.65 -30.26
C PRO A 440 -30.89 1.96 -30.68
N ALA A 441 -29.82 2.07 -29.89
CA ALA A 441 -28.54 1.47 -30.21
C ALA A 441 -28.55 -0.07 -30.06
N THR A 442 -27.63 -0.73 -30.76
CA THR A 442 -27.61 -2.20 -30.88
C THR A 442 -27.66 -2.91 -29.54
N GLY A 443 -28.62 -3.82 -29.41
CA GLY A 443 -28.76 -4.70 -28.24
C GLY A 443 -29.27 -4.01 -26.97
N ASN A 444 -29.53 -2.70 -26.99
CA ASN A 444 -30.08 -2.02 -25.83
C ASN A 444 -31.53 -2.41 -25.59
N LEU A 445 -31.89 -2.44 -24.32
CA LEU A 445 -33.23 -2.71 -23.83
C LEU A 445 -33.70 -1.56 -22.94
N VAL A 446 -35.00 -1.30 -22.94
CA VAL A 446 -35.64 -0.36 -22.02
C VAL A 446 -36.68 -1.13 -21.23
N GLY A 447 -36.53 -1.20 -19.90
CA GLY A 447 -37.40 -2.06 -19.09
C GLY A 447 -37.00 -2.14 -17.63
N ASN A 448 -37.81 -2.87 -16.84
CA ASN A 448 -37.49 -3.16 -15.44
C ASN A 448 -36.37 -4.20 -15.37
N PRO A 449 -35.24 -3.96 -14.68
CA PRO A 449 -34.24 -4.99 -14.44
C PRO A 449 -34.73 -6.15 -13.57
N LEU A 450 -35.83 -6.01 -12.83
CA LEU A 450 -36.34 -7.04 -11.92
C LEU A 450 -35.24 -7.49 -10.93
N PHE A 451 -34.69 -6.52 -10.19
CA PHE A 451 -33.76 -6.82 -9.09
C PHE A 451 -34.51 -7.47 -7.93
N ILE A 452 -33.88 -8.46 -7.27
CA ILE A 452 -34.48 -9.20 -6.15
C ILE A 452 -34.81 -8.29 -4.96
N ASP A 453 -33.86 -7.45 -4.50
CA ASP A 453 -34.10 -6.52 -3.38
C ASP A 453 -33.14 -5.30 -3.47
N PRO A 454 -33.38 -4.38 -4.41
CA PRO A 454 -32.47 -3.28 -4.67
C PRO A 454 -32.37 -2.27 -3.53
N GLU A 455 -33.39 -2.17 -2.68
CA GLU A 455 -33.40 -1.23 -1.54
C GLU A 455 -32.43 -1.67 -0.42
N ASN A 456 -32.19 -2.98 -0.29
CA ASN A 456 -31.13 -3.53 0.58
C ASN A 456 -29.82 -3.83 -0.18
N SER A 457 -29.63 -3.21 -1.35
CA SER A 457 -28.45 -3.40 -2.22
C SER A 457 -28.30 -4.83 -2.78
N ASN A 458 -29.37 -5.61 -2.88
CA ASN A 458 -29.33 -6.89 -3.61
C ASN A 458 -29.77 -6.67 -5.06
N PHE A 459 -28.78 -6.49 -5.93
CA PHE A 459 -28.98 -6.26 -7.37
C PHE A 459 -28.88 -7.53 -8.21
N LYS A 460 -29.00 -8.72 -7.61
CA LYS A 460 -29.17 -9.96 -8.38
C LYS A 460 -30.51 -9.90 -9.14
N LEU A 461 -30.57 -10.53 -10.31
CA LEU A 461 -31.74 -10.51 -11.19
C LEU A 461 -32.72 -11.64 -10.84
N GLU A 462 -34.02 -11.35 -10.92
CA GLU A 462 -35.07 -12.36 -10.91
C GLU A 462 -35.11 -13.12 -12.24
N ALA A 463 -35.62 -14.36 -12.23
CA ALA A 463 -35.61 -15.25 -13.40
C ALA A 463 -36.32 -14.71 -14.65
N GLY A 464 -37.25 -13.75 -14.51
CA GLY A 464 -37.95 -13.11 -15.62
C GLY A 464 -37.28 -11.84 -16.16
N SER A 465 -36.09 -11.49 -15.67
CA SER A 465 -35.44 -10.24 -16.01
C SER A 465 -35.11 -10.17 -17.51
N PRO A 466 -35.39 -9.05 -18.19
CA PRO A 466 -34.97 -8.84 -19.57
C PRO A 466 -33.45 -8.70 -19.71
N ALA A 467 -32.71 -8.52 -18.62
CA ALA A 467 -31.25 -8.44 -18.62
C ALA A 467 -30.56 -9.81 -18.71
N ILE A 468 -31.26 -10.90 -18.42
CA ILE A 468 -30.67 -12.25 -18.43
C ILE A 468 -30.38 -12.70 -19.86
N ASN A 469 -29.16 -13.17 -20.11
CA ASN A 469 -28.64 -13.62 -21.40
C ASN A 469 -28.84 -12.62 -22.55
N ALA A 470 -28.88 -11.33 -22.22
CA ALA A 470 -29.22 -10.26 -23.15
C ALA A 470 -28.04 -9.35 -23.53
N GLY A 471 -26.92 -9.44 -22.80
CA GLY A 471 -25.70 -8.67 -23.04
C GLY A 471 -24.99 -9.01 -24.35
N HIS A 472 -23.78 -8.51 -24.55
CA HIS A 472 -23.03 -8.65 -25.79
C HIS A 472 -22.74 -10.13 -26.12
N PRO A 473 -22.96 -10.60 -27.38
CA PRO A 473 -22.86 -12.02 -27.73
C PRO A 473 -21.41 -12.53 -27.90
N GLY A 474 -20.44 -11.62 -27.98
CA GLY A 474 -19.01 -11.94 -28.12
C GLY A 474 -18.48 -12.80 -26.97
N ASN A 475 -17.61 -13.76 -27.30
CA ASN A 475 -17.09 -14.75 -26.34
C ASN A 475 -16.37 -14.13 -25.15
N GLN A 476 -15.72 -12.96 -25.33
CA GLN A 476 -15.00 -12.26 -24.25
C GLN A 476 -15.92 -11.72 -23.16
N PHE A 477 -17.22 -11.57 -23.43
CA PHE A 477 -18.20 -11.04 -22.48
C PHE A 477 -18.99 -12.13 -21.77
N LYS A 478 -18.82 -13.40 -22.13
CA LYS A 478 -19.63 -14.49 -21.57
C LYS A 478 -19.58 -14.50 -20.05
N ASP A 479 -20.68 -14.92 -19.45
CA ASP A 479 -20.71 -15.21 -18.03
C ASP A 479 -19.73 -16.36 -17.73
N SER A 480 -19.30 -16.45 -16.48
CA SER A 480 -18.35 -17.49 -16.04
C SER A 480 -18.82 -18.94 -16.27
N ASN A 481 -20.12 -19.18 -16.43
CA ASN A 481 -20.71 -20.48 -16.79
C ASN A 481 -20.73 -20.75 -18.31
N GLY A 482 -20.23 -19.81 -19.13
CA GLY A 482 -20.21 -19.88 -20.59
C GLY A 482 -21.49 -19.40 -21.30
N SER A 483 -22.52 -19.00 -20.57
CA SER A 483 -23.74 -18.43 -21.15
C SER A 483 -23.49 -17.05 -21.74
N ARG A 484 -24.46 -16.57 -22.54
CA ARG A 484 -24.40 -15.20 -23.04
C ARG A 484 -24.51 -14.27 -21.84
N ASN A 485 -23.70 -13.21 -21.84
CA ASN A 485 -23.62 -12.22 -20.78
C ASN A 485 -25.01 -11.79 -20.23
N ASP A 486 -25.19 -11.87 -18.92
CA ASP A 486 -26.24 -11.17 -18.21
C ASP A 486 -25.87 -9.68 -18.09
N MET A 487 -26.77 -8.76 -18.44
CA MET A 487 -26.44 -7.32 -18.26
C MET A 487 -26.34 -6.98 -16.76
N GLY A 488 -25.37 -6.14 -16.40
CA GLY A 488 -25.18 -5.59 -15.06
C GLY A 488 -24.05 -6.23 -14.26
N ALA A 489 -23.94 -5.82 -13.00
CA ALA A 489 -22.84 -6.14 -12.08
C ALA A 489 -22.55 -7.64 -11.88
N TYR A 490 -23.55 -8.49 -12.04
CA TYR A 490 -23.45 -9.94 -11.83
C TYR A 490 -23.25 -10.74 -13.12
N GLY A 491 -23.09 -10.07 -14.26
CA GLY A 491 -22.76 -10.74 -15.52
C GLY A 491 -21.30 -10.61 -15.92
N GLY A 492 -20.97 -11.30 -17.00
CA GLY A 492 -19.62 -11.41 -17.54
C GLY A 492 -18.67 -12.27 -16.71
N ALA A 493 -17.40 -12.24 -17.08
CA ALA A 493 -16.37 -13.10 -16.50
C ALA A 493 -16.19 -12.91 -14.98
N TYR A 494 -16.47 -11.71 -14.47
CA TYR A 494 -16.31 -11.36 -13.05
C TYR A 494 -17.64 -11.30 -12.27
N GLY A 495 -18.74 -11.72 -12.88
CA GLY A 495 -20.09 -11.66 -12.30
C GLY A 495 -20.29 -12.48 -11.01
N ASN A 496 -19.43 -13.47 -10.77
CA ASN A 496 -19.45 -14.32 -9.57
C ASN A 496 -18.43 -13.91 -8.49
N ALA A 497 -17.62 -12.87 -8.73
CA ALA A 497 -16.58 -12.44 -7.80
C ALA A 497 -17.10 -11.42 -6.75
N TRP A 498 -18.31 -11.66 -6.21
CA TRP A 498 -18.95 -10.80 -5.20
C TRP A 498 -19.04 -11.45 -3.80
N ASP A 499 -18.70 -12.73 -3.71
CA ASP A 499 -18.79 -13.54 -2.49
C ASP A 499 -17.49 -13.49 -1.66
#